data_AF-A0A955YM32-F1
#
_entry.id   AF-A0A955YM32-F1
#
_cell.length_a   1.000
_cell.length_b   1.000
_cell.length_c   1.000
_cell.angle_alpha   90.00
_cell.angle_beta   90.00
_cell.angle_gamma   90.00
#
_symmetry.space_group_name_H-M   'P 1'
#
loop_
_entity.id
_entity.type
_entity.pdbx_description
1 polymer ?
#
loop_
_entity_poly.entity_id
_entity_poly.type
_entity_poly.pdbx_seq_one_letter_code
_entity_poly.pdbx_strand_id
1 'polypeptide(L)'
;MTSIAKLGIRVSLVALTVAMSVGGCSCSSPGGPADGSVDGSGGSQDGGVDGATPGDGGGDASTADGSTSDGSTVIVDGGVVLLDAGDGGTTECYVKVCIDSQGREIHGQCGDCLDNDSDGLADERDPECLNYCDDHEATFSFFDPSTGGGDTNSCNLDCYYDHDVGFGNDGCRWNGRCDMLEPDPLCTYNAGTVGSNSCPNSQSPACAINCRPLVPNGCDCFGCCELPAGSNRFVFIGTGAATRTPTCTLEAAEAQDDDACAPCTPRLGDDNCYNSCQRCELCLGKTVDDLPCDCFTQANAPARCVGIDAGVPDGGTPDGGTTPDGGVPYECPGGAPACDFPGLPPCPGSSYCLTGCCLSVIFG
;
A
#
# COMPACT_ATOMS: atom_id res chain seq x y z
N MET A 1 -31.85 -45.52 41.53
CA MET A 1 -31.57 -46.91 41.10
C MET A 1 -30.90 -46.83 39.73
N THR A 2 -29.62 -47.25 39.68
CA THR A 2 -28.87 -47.84 38.53
C THR A 2 -29.00 -47.17 37.14
N SER A 3 -27.95 -46.79 36.41
CA SER A 3 -26.62 -47.41 36.30
C SER A 3 -25.64 -46.44 35.60
N ILE A 4 -24.38 -46.45 36.07
CA ILE A 4 -23.22 -45.76 35.51
C ILE A 4 -22.56 -46.71 34.50
N ALA A 5 -22.35 -46.28 33.25
CA ALA A 5 -21.57 -47.01 32.26
C ALA A 5 -20.21 -46.33 32.05
N LYS A 6 -19.15 -47.03 32.47
CA LYS A 6 -17.73 -46.74 32.21
C LYS A 6 -17.37 -47.13 30.77
N LEU A 7 -16.75 -46.22 30.03
CA LEU A 7 -15.95 -46.47 28.84
C LEU A 7 -14.77 -45.48 28.98
N GLY A 8 -13.50 -45.83 29.11
CA GLY A 8 -12.73 -46.91 28.51
C GLY A 8 -11.54 -46.29 27.79
N ILE A 9 -10.71 -45.51 28.51
CA ILE A 9 -9.54 -44.80 28.00
C ILE A 9 -8.50 -45.81 27.49
N ARG A 10 -8.10 -45.70 26.22
CA ARG A 10 -6.89 -46.36 25.68
C ARG A 10 -5.82 -45.31 25.41
N VAL A 11 -4.81 -45.30 26.26
CA VAL A 11 -3.54 -44.61 26.06
C VAL A 11 -2.69 -45.45 25.10
N SER A 12 -2.42 -44.95 23.90
CA SER A 12 -1.38 -45.49 23.02
C SER A 12 -0.13 -44.64 23.16
N LEU A 13 0.87 -45.22 23.81
CA LEU A 13 2.23 -44.74 23.95
C LEU A 13 2.95 -44.94 22.60
N VAL A 14 3.30 -43.87 21.89
CA VAL A 14 4.21 -43.96 20.74
C VAL A 14 5.55 -43.38 21.17
N ALA A 15 6.57 -44.24 21.14
CA ALA A 15 7.92 -43.96 21.60
C ALA A 15 8.73 -43.21 20.53
N LEU A 16 9.25 -42.07 20.99
CA LEU A 16 10.50 -41.40 20.67
C LEU A 16 11.49 -42.14 19.75
N THR A 17 11.95 -41.45 18.70
CA THR A 17 13.33 -41.60 18.19
C THR A 17 13.83 -40.23 17.70
N VAL A 18 14.68 -39.61 18.50
CA VAL A 18 15.41 -38.38 18.17
C VAL A 18 16.79 -38.80 17.66
N ALA A 19 17.11 -38.43 16.42
CA ALA A 19 18.46 -38.54 15.88
C ALA A 19 19.10 -37.14 15.91
N MET A 20 20.05 -36.96 16.82
CA MET A 20 20.96 -35.81 16.83
C MET A 20 22.13 -36.11 15.88
N SER A 21 22.33 -35.28 14.87
CA SER A 21 23.57 -35.23 14.10
C SER A 21 24.22 -33.86 14.29
N VAL A 22 25.37 -33.87 14.94
CA VAL A 22 26.24 -32.72 15.19
C VAL A 22 27.09 -32.51 13.95
N GLY A 23 26.95 -31.37 13.29
CA GLY A 23 27.79 -30.96 12.16
C GLY A 23 28.30 -29.55 12.41
N GLY A 24 29.48 -29.44 13.02
CA GLY A 24 30.18 -28.17 13.16
C GLY A 24 30.94 -27.84 11.88
N CYS A 25 30.77 -26.60 11.39
CA CYS A 25 31.69 -25.97 10.47
C CYS A 25 32.13 -24.62 11.07
N SER A 26 33.32 -24.64 11.64
CA SER A 26 34.15 -23.47 11.91
C SER A 26 35.03 -23.27 10.68
N CYS A 27 35.02 -22.10 10.06
CA CYS A 27 36.08 -21.69 9.14
C CYS A 27 36.60 -20.30 9.52
N SER A 28 37.74 -20.33 10.21
CA SER A 28 38.67 -19.22 10.34
C SER A 28 39.35 -18.96 9.00
N SER A 29 39.47 -17.69 8.61
CA SER A 29 40.41 -17.25 7.59
C SER A 29 41.85 -17.50 8.04
N PRO A 30 42.74 -17.84 7.11
CA PRO A 30 43.91 -16.98 6.92
C PRO A 30 44.26 -16.76 5.44
N GLY A 31 44.72 -15.54 5.14
CA GLY A 31 45.19 -15.13 3.82
C GLY A 31 46.60 -15.60 3.47
N GLY A 32 46.97 -15.36 2.22
CA GLY A 32 48.36 -15.31 1.75
C GLY A 32 48.60 -15.99 0.39
N PRO A 33 49.52 -15.48 -0.44
CA PRO A 33 49.35 -15.35 -1.90
C PRO A 33 50.29 -16.22 -2.74
N ALA A 34 50.00 -16.37 -4.05
CA ALA A 34 50.88 -16.90 -5.11
C ALA A 34 50.08 -16.91 -6.45
N ASP A 35 50.24 -15.93 -7.34
CA ASP A 35 51.20 -15.87 -8.46
C ASP A 35 50.96 -16.88 -9.59
N GLY A 36 50.63 -16.36 -10.78
CA GLY A 36 50.26 -17.18 -11.94
C GLY A 36 49.88 -16.34 -13.15
N SER A 37 50.83 -15.52 -13.59
CA SER A 37 50.79 -14.76 -14.84
C SER A 37 50.58 -15.67 -16.05
N VAL A 38 49.68 -15.28 -16.97
CA VAL A 38 49.74 -15.69 -18.39
C VAL A 38 49.26 -14.53 -19.25
N ASP A 39 50.15 -14.08 -20.13
CA ASP A 39 49.97 -13.03 -21.12
C ASP A 39 49.10 -13.50 -22.30
N GLY A 40 48.35 -12.57 -22.91
CA GLY A 40 47.64 -12.81 -24.16
C GLY A 40 46.87 -11.59 -24.67
N SER A 41 47.59 -10.64 -25.25
CA SER A 41 47.07 -9.41 -25.89
C SER A 41 46.11 -9.68 -27.05
N GLY A 42 45.11 -8.79 -27.24
CA GLY A 42 44.54 -8.51 -28.56
C GLY A 42 43.13 -7.90 -28.56
N GLY A 43 43.03 -6.62 -28.94
CA GLY A 43 41.84 -6.09 -29.63
C GLY A 43 41.14 -4.90 -28.97
N SER A 44 41.54 -3.69 -29.34
CA SER A 44 40.78 -2.45 -29.19
C SER A 44 39.46 -2.50 -29.98
N GLN A 45 38.41 -1.87 -29.46
CA GLN A 45 37.52 -1.00 -30.24
C GLN A 45 36.72 -0.07 -29.32
N ASP A 46 36.95 1.23 -29.53
CA ASP A 46 36.18 2.37 -29.03
C ASP A 46 34.89 2.56 -29.83
N GLY A 47 33.90 3.20 -29.21
CA GLY A 47 32.72 3.81 -29.85
C GLY A 47 31.55 3.79 -28.86
N GLY A 48 31.10 4.89 -28.26
CA GLY A 48 30.87 6.22 -28.82
C GLY A 48 29.35 6.42 -28.88
N VAL A 49 28.78 7.05 -27.86
CA VAL A 49 27.35 7.40 -27.78
C VAL A 49 27.16 8.85 -28.22
N ASP A 50 26.58 9.03 -29.40
CA ASP A 50 26.08 10.34 -29.86
C ASP A 50 24.55 10.33 -29.82
N GLY A 51 23.99 11.30 -29.11
CA GLY A 51 22.55 11.57 -29.08
C GLY A 51 22.07 12.25 -30.36
N ALA A 52 20.81 11.97 -30.73
CA ALA A 52 20.07 12.77 -31.69
C ALA A 52 18.54 12.63 -31.51
N THR A 53 17.89 13.76 -31.30
CA THR A 53 16.54 14.12 -31.76
C THR A 53 16.67 15.47 -32.49
N PRO A 54 15.71 15.95 -33.31
CA PRO A 54 14.35 15.43 -33.60
C PRO A 54 13.97 15.41 -35.11
N GLY A 55 12.81 14.83 -35.46
CA GLY A 55 12.20 14.99 -36.78
C GLY A 55 10.79 14.40 -36.89
N ASP A 56 9.80 15.26 -37.13
CA ASP A 56 8.36 14.98 -37.31
C ASP A 56 8.03 14.08 -38.51
N GLY A 57 6.97 13.28 -38.37
CA GLY A 57 6.30 12.59 -39.48
C GLY A 57 5.14 11.72 -39.02
N GLY A 58 3.91 12.23 -39.13
CA GLY A 58 2.68 11.47 -38.85
C GLY A 58 2.40 10.36 -39.87
N GLY A 59 1.72 9.31 -39.40
CA GLY A 59 1.22 8.19 -40.20
C GLY A 59 0.40 7.21 -39.34
N ASP A 60 -0.88 7.12 -39.67
CA ASP A 60 -2.00 6.38 -39.08
C ASP A 60 -1.80 4.91 -38.68
N ALA A 61 -2.47 4.57 -37.57
CA ALA A 61 -3.24 3.36 -37.28
C ALA A 61 -2.72 1.98 -37.72
N SER A 62 -2.30 1.20 -36.72
CA SER A 62 -2.67 -0.22 -36.65
C SER A 62 -3.24 -0.53 -35.27
N THR A 63 -4.56 -0.64 -35.24
CA THR A 63 -5.37 -1.36 -34.26
C THR A 63 -4.67 -2.63 -33.79
N ALA A 64 -4.36 -2.72 -32.51
CA ALA A 64 -4.08 -3.97 -31.83
C ALA A 64 -5.18 -4.22 -30.81
N ASP A 65 -6.24 -4.88 -31.30
CA ASP A 65 -7.13 -5.70 -30.50
C ASP A 65 -6.31 -6.79 -29.78
N GLY A 66 -6.77 -7.18 -28.61
CA GLY A 66 -6.05 -7.97 -27.62
C GLY A 66 -5.28 -9.16 -28.17
N SER A 67 -3.97 -9.15 -27.91
CA SER A 67 -3.15 -10.35 -27.74
C SER A 67 -1.80 -9.92 -27.21
N THR A 68 -1.65 -10.01 -25.88
CA THR A 68 -0.36 -10.06 -25.22
C THR A 68 0.45 -11.17 -25.90
N SER A 69 1.40 -10.74 -26.73
CA SER A 69 2.39 -11.65 -27.28
C SER A 69 3.36 -11.98 -26.16
N ASP A 70 3.55 -13.28 -25.98
CA ASP A 70 4.36 -14.01 -25.00
C ASP A 70 5.88 -13.72 -25.11
N GLY A 71 6.23 -12.44 -25.19
CA GLY A 71 7.60 -11.94 -25.16
C GLY A 71 7.83 -11.34 -23.79
N SER A 72 8.51 -12.09 -22.91
CA SER A 72 9.01 -11.66 -21.60
C SER A 72 9.38 -10.18 -21.60
N THR A 73 8.45 -9.33 -21.18
CA THR A 73 8.72 -7.93 -20.88
C THR A 73 9.63 -7.97 -19.68
N VAL A 74 10.87 -7.52 -19.82
CA VAL A 74 11.73 -7.35 -18.65
C VAL A 74 11.13 -6.17 -17.91
N ILE A 75 10.43 -6.46 -16.81
CA ILE A 75 9.95 -5.47 -15.85
C ILE A 75 11.21 -4.88 -15.20
N VAL A 76 11.58 -3.68 -15.63
CA VAL A 76 12.71 -2.93 -15.06
C VAL A 76 12.12 -1.77 -14.27
N ASP A 77 12.58 -1.59 -13.04
CA ASP A 77 12.21 -0.44 -12.21
C ASP A 77 12.41 0.89 -12.96
N GLY A 78 11.41 1.76 -12.91
CA GLY A 78 11.37 3.02 -13.65
C GLY A 78 11.13 2.88 -15.15
N GLY A 79 10.78 1.69 -15.64
CA GLY A 79 10.30 1.47 -16.99
C GLY A 79 8.98 2.23 -17.21
N VAL A 80 8.83 2.89 -18.38
CA VAL A 80 7.61 3.64 -18.70
C VAL A 80 6.75 2.83 -19.66
N VAL A 81 5.50 2.59 -19.28
CA VAL A 81 4.45 1.98 -20.10
C VAL A 81 3.42 3.06 -20.41
N LEU A 82 3.00 3.17 -21.67
CA LEU A 82 1.89 4.04 -22.04
C LEU A 82 0.59 3.25 -21.92
N LEU A 83 -0.26 3.64 -20.98
CA LEU A 83 -1.57 3.07 -20.75
C LEU A 83 -2.64 3.91 -21.47
N ASP A 84 -3.66 3.25 -21.98
CA ASP A 84 -4.88 3.93 -22.43
C ASP A 84 -5.64 4.38 -21.19
N ALA A 85 -5.91 5.67 -21.05
CA ALA A 85 -6.60 6.23 -19.89
C ALA A 85 -8.12 6.01 -19.93
N GLY A 86 -8.64 5.31 -20.95
CA GLY A 86 -10.07 5.01 -21.09
C GLY A 86 -10.95 6.21 -21.49
N ASP A 87 -10.38 7.43 -21.47
CA ASP A 87 -10.99 8.70 -21.88
C ASP A 87 -10.56 9.15 -23.29
N GLY A 88 -9.78 8.33 -24.00
CA GLY A 88 -9.17 8.64 -25.29
C GLY A 88 -7.81 9.34 -25.21
N GLY A 89 -7.21 9.42 -24.00
CA GLY A 89 -5.84 9.82 -23.75
C GLY A 89 -4.88 8.65 -23.51
N THR A 90 -3.58 8.93 -23.57
CA THR A 90 -2.52 8.01 -23.12
C THR A 90 -1.88 8.57 -21.85
N THR A 91 -1.79 7.75 -20.81
CA THR A 91 -1.12 8.08 -19.54
C THR A 91 0.18 7.31 -19.41
N GLU A 92 1.20 7.95 -18.84
CA GLU A 92 2.45 7.28 -18.47
C GLU A 92 2.25 6.51 -17.15
N CYS A 93 2.54 5.22 -17.16
CA CYS A 93 2.71 4.41 -15.97
C CYS A 93 4.19 4.07 -15.80
N TYR A 94 4.68 4.23 -14.58
CA TYR A 94 6.02 3.81 -14.22
C TYR A 94 5.93 2.45 -13.54
N VAL A 95 6.58 1.46 -14.12
CA VAL A 95 6.79 0.16 -13.48
C VAL A 95 7.62 0.39 -12.22
N LYS A 96 7.13 -0.09 -11.08
CA LYS A 96 7.78 0.04 -9.78
C LYS A 96 8.11 -1.34 -9.24
N VAL A 97 9.39 -1.59 -8.98
CA VAL A 97 9.82 -2.85 -8.35
C VAL A 97 10.14 -2.59 -6.89
N CYS A 98 9.52 -3.38 -6.03
CA CYS A 98 9.69 -3.31 -4.59
C CYS A 98 10.91 -4.12 -4.15
N ILE A 99 11.63 -3.67 -3.13
CA ILE A 99 12.82 -4.36 -2.59
C ILE A 99 12.59 -4.61 -1.11
N ASP A 100 12.45 -5.85 -0.68
CA ASP A 100 12.25 -6.13 0.75
C ASP A 100 13.52 -5.87 1.60
N SER A 101 13.42 -5.98 2.92
CA SER A 101 14.56 -5.82 3.85
C SER A 101 15.65 -6.87 3.68
N GLN A 102 15.39 -7.93 2.92
CA GLN A 102 16.34 -8.98 2.58
C GLN A 102 17.03 -8.71 1.23
N GLY A 103 16.66 -7.62 0.55
CA GLY A 103 17.17 -7.22 -0.76
C GLY A 103 16.59 -8.04 -1.92
N ARG A 104 15.41 -8.65 -1.74
CA ARG A 104 14.69 -9.40 -2.78
C ARG A 104 13.77 -8.46 -3.55
N GLU A 105 13.81 -8.59 -4.88
CA GLU A 105 12.86 -7.93 -5.77
C GLU A 105 11.47 -8.57 -5.65
N ILE A 106 10.47 -7.73 -5.40
CA ILE A 106 9.05 -8.06 -5.37
C ILE A 106 8.38 -7.30 -6.52
N HIS A 107 7.69 -8.05 -7.35
CA HIS A 107 6.93 -7.54 -8.48
C HIS A 107 5.45 -7.63 -8.10
N GLY A 108 4.97 -6.59 -7.42
CA GLY A 108 3.56 -6.47 -7.04
C GLY A 108 2.68 -6.27 -8.28
N GLN A 109 1.43 -6.68 -8.17
CA GLN A 109 0.38 -6.43 -9.17
C GLN A 109 0.12 -4.92 -9.27
N CYS A 110 0.14 -4.22 -8.13
CA CYS A 110 -0.09 -2.78 -8.04
C CYS A 110 1.08 -1.89 -8.48
N GLY A 111 2.07 -2.45 -9.17
CA GLY A 111 3.24 -1.71 -9.67
C GLY A 111 3.78 -2.21 -11.00
N ASP A 112 3.07 -3.11 -11.69
CA ASP A 112 3.54 -3.75 -12.93
C ASP A 112 3.00 -3.09 -14.21
N CYS A 113 2.19 -2.03 -14.08
CA CYS A 113 1.56 -1.34 -15.21
C CYS A 113 0.53 -2.17 -15.97
N LEU A 114 -0.09 -3.17 -15.34
CA LEU A 114 -1.13 -4.00 -15.91
C LEU A 114 -2.38 -3.96 -15.04
N ASP A 115 -3.54 -3.97 -15.68
CA ASP A 115 -4.84 -4.19 -15.04
C ASP A 115 -5.03 -5.71 -14.82
N ASN A 116 -4.59 -6.22 -13.67
CA ASN A 116 -4.56 -7.65 -13.32
C ASN A 116 -5.93 -8.21 -12.95
N ASP A 117 -6.89 -7.36 -12.56
CA ASP A 117 -8.25 -7.78 -12.18
C ASP A 117 -9.32 -7.47 -13.25
N SER A 118 -8.94 -6.72 -14.28
CA SER A 118 -9.74 -6.34 -15.45
C SER A 118 -10.92 -5.43 -15.13
N ASP A 119 -10.80 -4.57 -14.11
CA ASP A 119 -11.82 -3.58 -13.74
C ASP A 119 -11.73 -2.27 -14.56
N GLY A 120 -10.61 -2.10 -15.30
CA GLY A 120 -10.33 -0.94 -16.16
C GLY A 120 -9.43 0.12 -15.53
N LEU A 121 -9.00 -0.07 -14.28
CA LEU A 121 -8.00 0.72 -13.59
C LEU A 121 -6.71 -0.13 -13.48
N ALA A 122 -5.59 0.53 -13.22
CA ALA A 122 -4.32 -0.18 -13.07
C ALA A 122 -3.44 0.52 -12.05
N ASP A 123 -2.82 -0.26 -11.17
CA ASP A 123 -1.82 0.15 -10.19
C ASP A 123 -2.28 1.35 -9.33
N GLU A 124 -1.50 2.43 -9.28
CA GLU A 124 -1.80 3.65 -8.51
C GLU A 124 -3.12 4.35 -8.89
N ARG A 125 -3.78 3.95 -9.99
CA ARG A 125 -5.13 4.44 -10.33
C ARG A 125 -6.24 3.53 -9.83
N ASP A 126 -5.91 2.30 -9.48
CA ASP A 126 -6.82 1.33 -8.88
C ASP A 126 -6.98 1.68 -7.39
N PRO A 127 -8.22 1.90 -6.88
CA PRO A 127 -8.44 2.21 -5.48
C PRO A 127 -7.96 1.13 -4.51
N GLU A 128 -7.95 -0.12 -4.93
CA GLU A 128 -7.57 -1.30 -4.16
C GLU A 128 -6.05 -1.40 -3.99
N CYS A 129 -5.28 -0.74 -4.85
CA CYS A 129 -3.83 -0.67 -4.81
C CYS A 129 -3.31 0.38 -3.82
N LEU A 130 -3.05 -0.05 -2.60
CA LEU A 130 -2.60 0.83 -1.51
C LEU A 130 -1.09 1.07 -1.49
N ASN A 131 -0.31 0.26 -2.20
CA ASN A 131 1.12 0.45 -2.45
C ASN A 131 1.57 -0.44 -3.62
N TYR A 132 2.72 -0.13 -4.22
CA TYR A 132 3.21 -0.84 -5.40
C TYR A 132 3.87 -2.20 -5.13
N CYS A 133 4.09 -2.58 -3.88
CA CYS A 133 4.53 -3.94 -3.52
C CYS A 133 3.37 -4.93 -3.48
N ASP A 134 2.14 -4.44 -3.45
CA ASP A 134 0.95 -5.25 -3.25
C ASP A 134 0.72 -6.21 -4.43
N ASP A 135 0.50 -7.48 -4.11
CA ASP A 135 0.24 -8.56 -5.07
C ASP A 135 -1.26 -8.87 -5.23
N HIS A 136 -2.14 -8.02 -4.72
CA HIS A 136 -3.60 -8.13 -4.88
C HIS A 136 -4.18 -6.83 -5.41
N GLU A 137 -4.22 -6.66 -6.73
CA GLU A 137 -4.94 -5.52 -7.34
C GLU A 137 -6.46 -5.68 -7.17
N ALA A 138 -6.98 -6.91 -7.23
CA ALA A 138 -8.42 -7.18 -7.17
C ALA A 138 -9.12 -6.88 -5.83
N THR A 139 -8.37 -6.59 -4.76
CA THR A 139 -8.90 -6.43 -3.40
C THR A 139 -7.94 -5.64 -2.54
N PHE A 140 -8.45 -4.89 -1.56
CA PHE A 140 -7.58 -4.35 -0.52
C PHE A 140 -6.81 -5.47 0.18
N SER A 141 -5.49 -5.34 0.19
CA SER A 141 -4.60 -6.35 0.75
C SER A 141 -3.82 -5.77 1.92
N PHE A 142 -4.06 -6.37 3.09
CA PHE A 142 -3.36 -6.08 4.35
C PHE A 142 -2.13 -6.97 4.55
N PHE A 143 -2.07 -8.06 3.80
CA PHE A 143 -1.22 -9.20 4.10
C PHE A 143 -0.51 -9.61 2.83
N ASP A 144 0.62 -8.97 2.55
CA ASP A 144 1.57 -9.58 1.63
C ASP A 144 2.54 -10.48 2.45
N PRO A 145 2.50 -11.81 2.27
CA PRO A 145 3.44 -12.74 2.88
C PRO A 145 4.91 -12.53 2.45
N SER A 146 5.17 -11.66 1.48
CA SER A 146 6.49 -11.26 1.03
C SER A 146 7.07 -10.05 1.80
N THR A 147 6.22 -9.14 2.31
CA THR A 147 6.59 -7.91 3.04
C THR A 147 6.13 -7.85 4.50
N GLY A 148 5.35 -8.81 5.01
CA GLY A 148 5.27 -9.05 6.46
C GLY A 148 4.26 -8.24 7.28
N GLY A 149 3.27 -7.61 6.66
CA GLY A 149 2.16 -6.95 7.37
C GLY A 149 1.23 -7.93 8.08
N GLY A 150 1.53 -8.27 9.34
CA GLY A 150 0.65 -9.00 10.26
C GLY A 150 1.01 -10.47 10.49
N ASP A 151 1.12 -10.87 11.77
CA ASP A 151 1.26 -12.28 12.15
C ASP A 151 -0.12 -12.86 12.52
N THR A 152 -0.79 -13.46 11.52
CA THR A 152 -2.15 -14.02 11.61
C THR A 152 -2.29 -15.12 12.66
N ASN A 153 -1.21 -15.81 13.05
CA ASN A 153 -1.31 -16.81 14.13
C ASN A 153 -1.33 -16.19 15.53
N SER A 154 -0.70 -15.03 15.71
CA SER A 154 -0.63 -14.35 17.00
C SER A 154 -1.62 -13.19 17.14
N CYS A 155 -2.35 -12.86 16.07
CA CYS A 155 -3.28 -11.73 15.99
C CYS A 155 -2.58 -10.39 16.20
N ASN A 156 -1.27 -10.33 16.05
CA ASN A 156 -0.53 -9.09 16.19
C ASN A 156 -0.59 -8.36 14.85
N LEU A 157 -1.07 -7.14 14.91
CA LEU A 157 -1.18 -6.25 13.76
C LEU A 157 -0.05 -5.24 13.93
N ASP A 158 0.88 -5.27 12.99
CA ASP A 158 1.82 -4.16 12.82
C ASP A 158 1.15 -3.00 12.11
N CYS A 159 1.88 -1.91 11.89
CA CYS A 159 1.30 -0.91 11.04
C CYS A 159 1.24 -1.43 9.60
N TYR A 160 0.06 -1.27 8.99
CA TYR A 160 -0.32 -1.85 7.68
C TYR A 160 0.70 -1.63 6.56
N TYR A 161 1.51 -0.58 6.70
CA TYR A 161 2.46 -0.09 5.70
C TYR A 161 3.92 -0.15 6.17
N ASP A 162 4.20 -0.83 7.30
CA ASP A 162 5.57 -1.22 7.64
C ASP A 162 5.98 -2.53 6.96
N HIS A 163 7.28 -2.74 6.93
CA HIS A 163 7.92 -3.80 6.15
C HIS A 163 8.34 -5.00 7.04
N ASP A 164 8.33 -4.87 8.37
CA ASP A 164 8.82 -5.92 9.25
C ASP A 164 7.76 -6.49 10.17
N VAL A 165 7.75 -7.83 10.24
CA VAL A 165 6.80 -8.57 11.06
C VAL A 165 7.19 -8.46 12.54
N GLY A 166 6.37 -7.77 13.33
CA GLY A 166 6.30 -7.92 14.78
C GLY A 166 6.72 -6.68 15.57
N PHE A 167 6.15 -6.56 16.77
CA PHE A 167 6.20 -5.32 17.53
C PHE A 167 7.57 -4.64 17.75
N GLY A 168 7.61 -3.34 17.44
CA GLY A 168 8.26 -2.35 18.30
C GLY A 168 9.56 -1.72 17.79
N ASN A 169 9.93 -1.96 16.54
CA ASN A 169 10.87 -1.09 15.80
C ASN A 169 10.17 0.22 15.35
N ASP A 170 8.89 0.12 15.02
CA ASP A 170 7.97 1.16 14.56
C ASP A 170 7.25 1.88 15.73
N GLY A 171 7.10 1.18 16.85
CA GLY A 171 6.50 1.67 18.08
C GLY A 171 4.98 1.49 18.16
N CYS A 172 4.32 0.91 17.16
CA CYS A 172 2.90 0.55 17.23
C CYS A 172 2.71 -0.77 17.98
N ARG A 173 1.58 -0.86 18.68
CA ARG A 173 1.14 -2.10 19.34
C ARG A 173 -0.35 -2.25 19.19
N TRP A 174 -0.76 -3.20 18.37
CA TRP A 174 -2.15 -3.60 18.28
C TRP A 174 -2.27 -5.11 18.12
N ASN A 175 -3.34 -5.65 18.68
CA ASN A 175 -3.69 -7.03 18.53
C ASN A 175 -5.16 -7.10 18.12
N GLY A 176 -5.48 -7.86 17.08
CA GLY A 176 -6.84 -8.01 16.55
C GLY A 176 -7.85 -8.44 17.61
N ARG A 177 -7.41 -9.17 18.65
CA ARG A 177 -8.25 -9.56 19.80
C ARG A 177 -8.70 -8.39 20.68
N CYS A 178 -8.27 -7.17 20.38
CA CYS A 178 -8.69 -5.97 21.10
C CYS A 178 -9.89 -5.29 20.46
N ASP A 179 -10.19 -5.63 19.21
CA ASP A 179 -11.39 -5.18 18.54
C ASP A 179 -12.59 -6.00 19.02
N MET A 180 -13.61 -5.32 19.56
CA MET A 180 -14.82 -5.98 20.03
C MET A 180 -15.71 -6.48 18.89
N LEU A 181 -15.49 -5.98 17.68
CA LEU A 181 -16.24 -6.36 16.48
C LEU A 181 -15.66 -7.60 15.80
N GLU A 182 -14.50 -8.08 16.27
CA GLU A 182 -13.85 -9.32 15.80
C GLU A 182 -13.74 -9.39 14.25
N PRO A 183 -13.15 -8.37 13.59
CA PRO A 183 -13.10 -8.31 12.13
C PRO A 183 -12.30 -9.46 11.50
N ASP A 184 -11.36 -10.04 12.25
CA ASP A 184 -10.66 -11.27 11.88
C ASP A 184 -11.21 -12.46 12.70
N PRO A 185 -11.81 -13.48 12.06
CA PRO A 185 -12.35 -14.65 12.74
C PRO A 185 -11.30 -15.51 13.47
N LEU A 186 -10.00 -15.37 13.16
CA LEU A 186 -8.92 -16.02 13.92
C LEU A 186 -8.61 -15.30 15.24
N CYS A 187 -9.13 -14.10 15.43
CA CYS A 187 -8.76 -13.18 16.50
C CYS A 187 -9.93 -12.84 17.41
N THR A 188 -10.49 -13.86 18.05
CA THR A 188 -11.55 -13.71 19.06
C THR A 188 -11.18 -12.68 20.12
N TYR A 189 -12.10 -11.74 20.35
CA TYR A 189 -11.99 -10.64 21.28
C TYR A 189 -11.63 -11.11 22.70
N ASN A 190 -10.75 -10.36 23.33
CA ASN A 190 -10.31 -10.58 24.69
C ASN A 190 -10.27 -9.25 25.46
N ALA A 191 -11.27 -9.00 26.29
CA ALA A 191 -11.31 -7.79 27.12
C ALA A 191 -10.07 -7.61 28.02
N GLY A 192 -9.32 -8.68 28.34
CA GLY A 192 -8.10 -8.62 29.13
C GLY A 192 -6.87 -8.07 28.40
N THR A 193 -6.90 -7.95 27.07
CA THR A 193 -5.82 -7.34 26.28
C THR A 193 -5.99 -5.82 26.14
N VAL A 194 -7.21 -5.30 26.26
CA VAL A 194 -7.51 -3.87 26.18
C VAL A 194 -6.85 -3.10 27.34
N GLY A 195 -6.11 -2.05 27.03
CA GLY A 195 -5.33 -1.26 27.99
C GLY A 195 -4.03 -1.92 28.46
N SER A 196 -3.69 -3.10 27.92
CA SER A 196 -2.42 -3.79 28.18
C SER A 196 -1.32 -3.36 27.20
N ASN A 197 -0.13 -3.95 27.32
CA ASN A 197 0.96 -3.74 26.35
C ASN A 197 0.62 -4.22 24.94
N SER A 198 -0.33 -5.15 24.77
CA SER A 198 -0.76 -5.58 23.44
C SER A 198 -1.68 -4.58 22.77
N CYS A 199 -2.44 -3.80 23.56
CA CYS A 199 -3.42 -2.83 23.09
C CYS A 199 -3.49 -1.64 24.03
N PRO A 200 -2.49 -0.75 24.00
CA PRO A 200 -2.46 0.41 24.87
C PRO A 200 -3.58 1.38 24.48
N ASN A 201 -4.04 2.18 25.45
CA ASN A 201 -5.08 3.20 25.23
C ASN A 201 -4.61 4.31 24.28
N SER A 202 -3.29 4.54 24.21
CA SER A 202 -2.61 5.46 23.29
C SER A 202 -1.39 4.74 22.71
N GLN A 203 -1.11 4.95 21.43
CA GLN A 203 0.12 4.45 20.82
C GLN A 203 1.33 5.25 21.30
N SER A 204 2.53 4.73 21.05
CA SER A 204 3.74 5.51 21.28
C SER A 204 3.84 6.65 20.25
N PRO A 205 4.52 7.77 20.56
CA PRO A 205 4.78 8.80 19.55
C PRO A 205 5.55 8.29 18.32
N ALA A 206 6.37 7.24 18.50
CA ALA A 206 7.09 6.60 17.40
C ALA A 206 6.13 5.97 16.38
N CYS A 207 5.03 5.36 16.84
CA CYS A 207 4.01 4.77 15.97
C CYS A 207 3.48 5.79 14.96
N ALA A 208 3.04 6.96 15.44
CA ALA A 208 2.54 8.01 14.55
C ALA A 208 3.63 8.59 13.62
N ILE A 209 4.89 8.63 14.05
CA ILE A 209 6.00 9.14 13.24
C ILE A 209 6.36 8.17 12.11
N ASN A 210 6.41 6.88 12.42
CA ASN A 210 6.91 5.87 11.51
C ASN A 210 5.83 5.38 10.55
N CYS A 211 4.58 5.26 11.02
CA CYS A 211 3.53 4.59 10.26
C CYS A 211 2.54 5.55 9.61
N ARG A 212 2.11 6.60 10.32
CA ARG A 212 1.08 7.53 9.82
C ARG A 212 1.39 8.14 8.45
N PRO A 213 2.65 8.46 8.08
CA PRO A 213 2.94 9.00 6.75
C PRO A 213 2.55 8.08 5.59
N LEU A 214 2.41 6.76 5.83
CA LEU A 214 2.02 5.76 4.84
C LEU A 214 0.57 5.29 5.02
N VAL A 215 -0.18 5.84 5.98
CA VAL A 215 -1.59 5.48 6.17
C VAL A 215 -2.47 6.31 5.24
N PRO A 216 -3.37 5.70 4.45
CA PRO A 216 -4.34 6.40 3.64
C PRO A 216 -5.20 7.35 4.48
N ASN A 217 -5.52 8.52 3.92
CA ASN A 217 -6.48 9.43 4.56
C ASN A 217 -7.83 8.70 4.74
N GLY A 218 -8.35 8.67 5.97
CA GLY A 218 -9.56 7.93 6.36
C GLY A 218 -9.29 6.59 7.07
N CYS A 219 -8.03 6.18 7.22
CA CYS A 219 -7.65 4.92 7.85
C CYS A 219 -6.89 5.10 9.17
N ASP A 220 -6.91 4.08 10.01
CA ASP A 220 -5.90 3.92 11.06
C ASP A 220 -4.73 3.05 10.61
N CYS A 221 -3.65 3.08 11.39
CA CYS A 221 -2.44 2.29 11.13
C CYS A 221 -2.67 0.77 11.10
N PHE A 222 -3.85 0.27 11.49
CA PHE A 222 -4.13 -1.15 11.63
C PHE A 222 -5.15 -1.65 10.60
N GLY A 223 -5.46 -0.86 9.57
CA GLY A 223 -6.34 -1.25 8.48
C GLY A 223 -7.83 -1.07 8.75
N CYS A 224 -8.21 -0.31 9.79
CA CYS A 224 -9.60 0.08 9.99
C CYS A 224 -9.86 1.42 9.30
N CYS A 225 -10.64 1.39 8.21
CA CYS A 225 -10.83 2.53 7.31
C CYS A 225 -12.29 2.97 7.24
N GLU A 226 -12.49 4.29 7.16
CA GLU A 226 -13.79 4.89 6.93
C GLU A 226 -14.20 4.75 5.46
N LEU A 227 -15.04 3.76 5.14
CA LEU A 227 -15.49 3.50 3.77
C LEU A 227 -17.01 3.36 3.69
N PRO A 228 -17.70 4.06 2.75
CA PRO A 228 -17.19 5.19 1.98
C PRO A 228 -16.68 6.32 2.88
N ALA A 229 -15.69 7.08 2.43
CA ALA A 229 -15.11 8.15 3.23
C ALA A 229 -16.15 9.22 3.61
N GLY A 230 -16.16 9.63 4.87
CA GLY A 230 -17.15 10.56 5.44
C GLY A 230 -18.49 9.92 5.85
N SER A 231 -18.64 8.60 5.74
CA SER A 231 -19.87 7.88 6.13
C SER A 231 -20.00 7.61 7.63
N ASN A 232 -18.93 7.79 8.41
CA ASN A 232 -18.74 7.28 9.77
C ASN A 232 -18.88 5.75 9.90
N ARG A 233 -18.74 5.00 8.81
CA ARG A 233 -18.70 3.55 8.80
C ARG A 233 -17.27 3.08 8.64
N PHE A 234 -16.81 2.22 9.55
CA PHE A 234 -15.46 1.72 9.57
C PHE A 234 -15.42 0.22 9.28
N VAL A 235 -14.62 -0.17 8.29
CA VAL A 235 -14.43 -1.55 7.87
C VAL A 235 -12.95 -1.91 7.87
N PHE A 236 -12.67 -3.18 8.17
CA PHE A 236 -11.33 -3.73 8.15
C PHE A 236 -11.01 -4.18 6.74
N ILE A 237 -10.10 -3.47 6.09
CA ILE A 237 -9.74 -3.75 4.70
C ILE A 237 -8.92 -5.06 4.57
N GLY A 238 -8.35 -5.56 5.66
CA GLY A 238 -7.72 -6.89 5.73
C GLY A 238 -8.67 -8.08 5.92
N THR A 239 -9.98 -7.91 5.69
CA THR A 239 -10.95 -9.01 5.83
C THR A 239 -10.62 -10.16 4.89
N GLY A 240 -10.60 -11.40 5.40
CA GLY A 240 -10.24 -12.60 4.62
C GLY A 240 -8.73 -12.87 4.46
N ALA A 241 -7.89 -11.88 4.78
CA ALA A 241 -6.43 -12.00 4.68
C ALA A 241 -5.85 -13.13 5.56
N ALA A 242 -6.47 -13.38 6.72
CA ALA A 242 -6.14 -14.49 7.62
C ALA A 242 -6.19 -15.87 6.95
N THR A 243 -7.03 -16.02 5.92
CA THR A 243 -7.15 -17.22 5.09
C THR A 243 -6.39 -17.13 3.76
N ARG A 244 -5.57 -16.07 3.58
CA ARG A 244 -4.89 -15.72 2.32
C ARG A 244 -5.85 -15.55 1.15
N THR A 245 -7.00 -14.94 1.43
CA THR A 245 -8.01 -14.61 0.44
C THR A 245 -8.65 -13.32 0.90
N PRO A 246 -7.99 -12.17 0.74
CA PRO A 246 -8.62 -10.88 0.99
C PRO A 246 -9.92 -10.80 0.19
N THR A 247 -10.93 -10.14 0.77
CA THR A 247 -12.27 -10.05 0.17
C THR A 247 -12.80 -8.64 0.09
N CYS A 248 -12.19 -7.69 0.79
CA CYS A 248 -12.70 -6.34 0.84
C CYS A 248 -12.25 -5.57 -0.39
N THR A 249 -13.21 -5.00 -1.13
CA THR A 249 -13.01 -4.10 -2.27
C THR A 249 -13.69 -2.77 -1.97
N LEU A 250 -13.38 -1.72 -2.73
CA LEU A 250 -14.11 -0.47 -2.67
C LEU A 250 -15.60 -0.71 -2.98
N GLU A 251 -15.90 -1.47 -4.03
CA GLU A 251 -17.29 -1.80 -4.40
C GLU A 251 -18.04 -2.51 -3.26
N ALA A 252 -17.42 -3.51 -2.62
CA ALA A 252 -18.01 -4.21 -1.49
C ALA A 252 -18.23 -3.29 -0.29
N ALA A 253 -17.28 -2.38 -0.04
CA ALA A 253 -17.43 -1.37 0.99
C ALA A 253 -18.54 -0.35 0.65
N GLU A 254 -18.73 0.05 -0.60
CA GLU A 254 -19.84 0.91 -1.00
C GLU A 254 -21.20 0.19 -0.89
N ALA A 255 -21.22 -1.10 -1.22
CA ALA A 255 -22.40 -1.97 -1.10
C ALA A 255 -22.78 -2.32 0.35
N GLN A 256 -21.94 -1.95 1.33
CA GLN A 256 -22.10 -2.31 2.74
C GLN A 256 -22.11 -3.83 2.97
N ASP A 257 -21.24 -4.54 2.24
CA ASP A 257 -21.06 -5.98 2.42
C ASP A 257 -20.12 -6.26 3.59
N ASP A 258 -20.69 -6.44 4.79
CA ASP A 258 -19.96 -6.74 6.02
C ASP A 258 -19.31 -8.14 6.01
N ASP A 259 -19.70 -9.04 5.10
CA ASP A 259 -19.04 -10.35 4.96
C ASP A 259 -17.73 -10.20 4.17
N ALA A 260 -17.71 -9.32 3.16
CA ALA A 260 -16.52 -8.99 2.38
C ALA A 260 -15.60 -8.00 3.09
N CYS A 261 -16.18 -7.03 3.82
CA CYS A 261 -15.50 -5.94 4.52
C CYS A 261 -15.98 -5.86 5.98
N ALA A 262 -15.42 -6.70 6.86
CA ALA A 262 -15.87 -6.83 8.23
C ALA A 262 -15.79 -5.50 8.99
N PRO A 263 -16.79 -5.16 9.82
CA PRO A 263 -16.78 -3.92 10.60
C PRO A 263 -15.68 -3.96 11.67
N CYS A 264 -15.06 -2.80 11.94
CA CYS A 264 -13.95 -2.69 12.90
C CYS A 264 -14.07 -1.44 13.78
N THR A 265 -13.33 -1.46 14.89
CA THR A 265 -13.24 -0.34 15.84
C THR A 265 -12.00 0.49 15.53
N PRO A 266 -12.14 1.70 14.96
CA PRO A 266 -10.99 2.50 14.56
C PRO A 266 -10.24 3.07 15.76
N ARG A 267 -8.92 3.18 15.62
CA ARG A 267 -8.02 3.82 16.58
C ARG A 267 -7.92 5.32 16.31
N LEU A 268 -9.02 6.05 16.56
CA LEU A 268 -9.12 7.49 16.28
C LEU A 268 -8.14 8.36 17.08
N GLY A 269 -7.72 9.45 16.45
CA GLY A 269 -6.88 10.51 17.01
C GLY A 269 -5.40 10.40 16.65
N ASP A 270 -4.69 11.53 16.70
CA ASP A 270 -3.26 11.63 16.35
C ASP A 270 -2.38 10.68 17.20
N ASP A 271 -2.66 10.59 18.50
CA ASP A 271 -1.95 9.70 19.44
C ASP A 271 -2.20 8.21 19.19
N ASN A 272 -3.09 7.87 18.26
CA ASN A 272 -3.50 6.52 17.93
C ASN A 272 -3.26 6.15 16.46
N CYS A 273 -2.50 6.99 15.73
CA CYS A 273 -2.09 6.67 14.37
C CYS A 273 -3.28 6.64 13.38
N TYR A 274 -4.34 7.40 13.67
CA TYR A 274 -5.40 7.67 12.71
C TYR A 274 -4.98 8.78 11.75
N ASN A 275 -5.08 8.53 10.46
CA ASN A 275 -4.98 9.56 9.45
C ASN A 275 -6.39 9.99 9.04
N SER A 276 -6.84 11.14 9.55
CA SER A 276 -8.21 11.62 9.30
C SER A 276 -8.40 12.04 7.85
N CYS A 277 -9.60 11.82 7.30
CA CYS A 277 -10.01 12.35 6.01
C CYS A 277 -10.46 13.82 6.13
N GLN A 278 -9.61 14.80 5.76
CA GLN A 278 -10.00 16.22 5.76
C GLN A 278 -10.83 16.59 4.53
N ARG A 279 -11.47 17.77 4.58
CA ARG A 279 -12.44 18.24 3.56
C ARG A 279 -11.85 18.31 2.15
N CYS A 280 -10.60 18.71 2.02
CA CYS A 280 -9.91 18.90 0.73
C CYS A 280 -8.81 17.85 0.49
N GLU A 281 -8.86 16.75 1.22
CA GLU A 281 -7.97 15.60 1.02
C GLU A 281 -8.69 14.52 0.23
N LEU A 282 -7.96 13.88 -0.69
CA LEU A 282 -8.39 12.60 -1.23
C LEU A 282 -8.28 11.58 -0.10
N CYS A 283 -9.33 10.79 0.08
CA CYS A 283 -9.40 9.76 1.10
C CYS A 283 -9.59 8.42 0.42
N LEU A 284 -9.35 7.33 1.13
CA LEU A 284 -9.54 6.01 0.52
C LEU A 284 -10.97 5.89 -0.03
N GLY A 285 -11.07 5.51 -1.30
CA GLY A 285 -12.34 5.43 -2.03
C GLY A 285 -12.92 6.76 -2.53
N LYS A 286 -12.22 7.90 -2.37
CA LYS A 286 -12.61 9.17 -3.02
C LYS A 286 -11.76 9.43 -4.25
N THR A 287 -12.43 9.97 -5.25
CA THR A 287 -11.80 10.57 -6.41
C THR A 287 -11.77 12.10 -6.28
N VAL A 288 -11.07 12.76 -7.21
CA VAL A 288 -11.17 14.22 -7.36
C VAL A 288 -12.59 14.67 -7.68
N ASP A 289 -13.50 13.78 -8.10
CA ASP A 289 -14.90 14.10 -8.30
C ASP A 289 -15.70 14.30 -7.00
N ASP A 290 -15.20 13.76 -5.90
CA ASP A 290 -15.85 13.82 -4.59
C ASP A 290 -15.47 15.05 -3.76
N LEU A 291 -14.40 15.76 -4.17
CA LEU A 291 -13.95 16.95 -3.44
C LEU A 291 -14.77 18.20 -3.79
N PRO A 292 -15.00 19.12 -2.83
CA PRO A 292 -15.60 20.43 -3.10
C PRO A 292 -14.78 21.26 -4.12
N CYS A 293 -15.45 22.04 -4.96
CA CYS A 293 -14.77 22.81 -6.01
C CYS A 293 -13.84 23.93 -5.49
N ASP A 294 -14.03 24.39 -4.25
CA ASP A 294 -13.14 25.35 -3.59
C ASP A 294 -11.84 24.72 -3.06
N CYS A 295 -11.70 23.39 -3.14
CA CYS A 295 -10.45 22.69 -2.86
C CYS A 295 -9.44 22.74 -4.02
N PHE A 296 -9.84 23.26 -5.18
CA PHE A 296 -9.01 23.31 -6.38
C PHE A 296 -8.62 24.73 -6.76
N THR A 297 -7.46 24.87 -7.38
CA THR A 297 -7.12 26.05 -8.18
C THR A 297 -7.72 25.91 -9.57
N GLN A 298 -7.84 27.00 -10.33
CA GLN A 298 -8.24 26.87 -11.74
C GLN A 298 -7.30 26.01 -12.59
N ALA A 299 -6.04 25.81 -12.18
CA ALA A 299 -5.06 25.03 -12.92
C ALA A 299 -5.25 23.52 -12.78
N ASN A 300 -5.81 23.06 -11.66
CA ASN A 300 -6.02 21.64 -11.34
C ASN A 300 -7.50 21.32 -11.04
N ALA A 301 -8.41 22.22 -11.43
CA ALA A 301 -9.83 22.04 -11.24
C ALA A 301 -10.36 20.97 -12.20
N PRO A 302 -11.10 19.97 -11.70
CA PRO A 302 -11.80 19.01 -12.53
C PRO A 302 -12.89 19.72 -13.37
N ALA A 303 -13.28 19.12 -14.49
CA ALA A 303 -14.15 19.74 -15.48
C ALA A 303 -15.47 20.29 -14.90
N ARG A 304 -16.05 19.60 -13.90
CA ARG A 304 -17.27 20.04 -13.19
C ARG A 304 -17.10 21.36 -12.42
N CYS A 305 -15.86 21.70 -12.05
CA CYS A 305 -15.52 22.89 -11.29
C CYS A 305 -15.10 24.09 -12.16
N VAL A 306 -14.97 23.90 -13.48
CA VAL A 306 -14.59 24.98 -14.40
C VAL A 306 -15.68 26.05 -14.44
N GLY A 307 -15.30 27.29 -14.14
CA GLY A 307 -16.21 28.44 -14.12
C GLY A 307 -17.06 28.57 -12.86
N ILE A 308 -16.87 27.67 -11.88
CA ILE A 308 -17.39 27.86 -10.52
C ILE A 308 -16.40 28.77 -9.79
N ASP A 309 -16.92 29.86 -9.23
CA ASP A 309 -16.13 30.74 -8.36
C ASP A 309 -15.77 29.97 -7.08
N ALA A 310 -14.53 29.50 -7.00
CA ALA A 310 -13.95 28.77 -5.88
C ALA A 310 -13.79 29.64 -4.61
N GLY A 311 -14.35 30.85 -4.58
CA GLY A 311 -14.20 31.77 -3.45
C GLY A 311 -12.78 32.27 -3.26
N VAL A 312 -11.93 32.17 -4.30
CA VAL A 312 -10.62 32.79 -4.30
C VAL A 312 -10.83 34.29 -4.08
N PRO A 313 -10.26 34.92 -3.03
CA PRO A 313 -10.43 36.34 -2.80
C PRO A 313 -10.07 37.11 -4.06
N ASP A 314 -11.05 37.81 -4.61
CA ASP A 314 -11.03 38.57 -5.85
C ASP A 314 -10.19 39.85 -5.73
N GLY A 315 -9.06 39.83 -5.00
CA GLY A 315 -8.23 41.01 -4.76
C GLY A 315 -8.99 42.19 -4.12
N GLY A 316 -10.24 41.97 -3.67
CA GLY A 316 -11.04 42.89 -2.89
C GLY A 316 -10.46 43.03 -1.50
N THR A 317 -10.65 44.20 -0.91
CA THR A 317 -10.04 44.60 0.37
C THR A 317 -10.31 43.55 1.48
N PRO A 318 -9.31 43.20 2.33
CA PRO A 318 -9.45 42.06 3.25
C PRO A 318 -10.45 42.34 4.36
N ASP A 319 -11.52 41.55 4.41
CA ASP A 319 -12.34 41.39 5.61
C ASP A 319 -11.55 40.54 6.62
N GLY A 320 -11.37 41.08 7.83
CA GLY A 320 -10.45 40.58 8.85
C GLY A 320 -10.85 39.27 9.52
N GLY A 321 -10.83 38.17 8.78
CA GLY A 321 -10.85 36.79 9.28
C GLY A 321 -9.62 36.02 8.80
N THR A 322 -8.86 35.44 9.73
CA THR A 322 -7.63 34.69 9.43
C THR A 322 -7.95 33.26 8.99
N THR A 323 -8.10 33.02 7.69
CA THR A 323 -7.72 31.79 6.95
C THR A 323 -7.99 32.01 5.45
N PRO A 324 -6.96 32.21 4.62
CA PRO A 324 -7.09 32.14 3.16
C PRO A 324 -6.85 30.71 2.69
N ASP A 325 -7.84 29.81 2.79
CA ASP A 325 -7.68 28.41 2.37
C ASP A 325 -8.48 28.09 1.10
N GLY A 326 -8.04 28.70 -0.01
CA GLY A 326 -8.43 28.28 -1.35
C GLY A 326 -7.18 28.19 -2.22
N GLY A 327 -6.73 26.96 -2.50
CA GLY A 327 -5.94 26.66 -3.70
C GLY A 327 -4.44 26.35 -3.56
N VAL A 328 -4.08 25.35 -2.78
CA VAL A 328 -3.07 24.32 -3.15
C VAL A 328 -3.70 23.00 -2.71
N PRO A 329 -3.57 21.88 -3.46
CA PRO A 329 -3.92 20.58 -2.92
C PRO A 329 -3.14 20.47 -1.61
N TYR A 330 -3.84 20.14 -0.53
CA TYR A 330 -3.35 19.89 0.83
C TYR A 330 -1.85 19.53 0.95
N GLU A 331 -1.21 19.94 2.04
CA GLU A 331 0.22 19.69 2.25
C GLU A 331 0.49 18.19 2.45
N CYS A 332 1.10 17.56 1.45
CA CYS A 332 1.54 16.18 1.58
C CYS A 332 2.62 16.02 2.68
N PRO A 333 2.65 14.87 3.37
CA PRO A 333 3.68 14.57 4.35
C PRO A 333 5.09 14.80 3.79
N GLY A 334 5.93 15.52 4.55
CA GLY A 334 7.32 15.79 4.15
C GLY A 334 7.47 16.72 2.93
N GLY A 335 6.40 17.37 2.47
CA GLY A 335 6.41 18.23 1.28
C GLY A 335 6.45 17.45 -0.04
N ALA A 336 5.96 16.21 -0.03
CA ALA A 336 5.86 15.39 -1.23
C ALA A 336 4.96 16.05 -2.31
N PRO A 337 5.18 15.76 -3.61
CA PRO A 337 4.26 16.19 -4.66
C PRO A 337 2.86 15.58 -4.48
N ALA A 338 1.84 16.33 -4.87
CA ALA A 338 0.49 15.80 -5.02
C ALA A 338 0.35 14.99 -6.33
N CYS A 339 -0.58 14.04 -6.34
CA CYS A 339 -0.93 13.15 -7.46
C CYS A 339 -2.45 12.89 -7.50
N ASP A 340 -2.93 12.18 -8.53
CA ASP A 340 -4.36 11.95 -8.83
C ASP A 340 -5.21 13.18 -9.14
N PHE A 341 -4.58 14.35 -9.30
CA PHE A 341 -5.27 15.55 -9.76
C PHE A 341 -5.15 15.76 -11.27
N PRO A 342 -6.21 16.27 -11.94
CA PRO A 342 -6.15 16.60 -13.35
C PRO A 342 -4.97 17.52 -13.69
N GLY A 343 -4.16 17.10 -14.66
CA GLY A 343 -3.01 17.87 -15.15
C GLY A 343 -1.74 17.76 -14.29
N LEU A 344 -1.73 16.97 -13.22
CA LEU A 344 -0.50 16.62 -12.51
C LEU A 344 0.21 15.44 -13.18
N PRO A 345 1.56 15.43 -13.18
CA PRO A 345 2.30 14.28 -13.65
C PRO A 345 2.16 13.09 -12.69
N PRO A 346 2.37 11.85 -13.18
CA PRO A 346 2.49 10.67 -12.33
C PRO A 346 3.64 10.80 -11.32
N CYS A 347 3.59 9.99 -10.26
CA CYS A 347 4.59 10.06 -9.21
C CYS A 347 5.99 9.68 -9.72
N PRO A 348 7.02 10.51 -9.47
CA PRO A 348 8.34 10.30 -10.05
C PRO A 348 9.12 9.17 -9.37
N GLY A 349 9.92 8.43 -10.14
CA GLY A 349 10.84 7.41 -9.63
C GLY A 349 10.12 6.29 -8.86
N SER A 350 10.63 5.94 -7.68
CA SER A 350 10.08 4.90 -6.80
C SER A 350 9.00 5.42 -5.83
N SER A 351 8.35 6.55 -6.16
CA SER A 351 7.20 7.05 -5.38
C SER A 351 5.89 6.57 -6.02
N TYR A 352 4.88 6.31 -5.21
CA TYR A 352 3.54 5.87 -5.63
C TYR A 352 2.50 6.85 -5.11
N CYS A 353 1.36 6.95 -5.79
CA CYS A 353 0.28 7.80 -5.30
C CYS A 353 -0.51 7.11 -4.19
N LEU A 354 -0.52 7.70 -2.98
CA LEU A 354 -1.39 7.26 -1.90
C LEU A 354 -2.32 8.40 -1.50
N THR A 355 -3.61 8.22 -1.76
CA THR A 355 -4.64 9.22 -1.40
C THR A 355 -4.24 10.63 -1.82
N GLY A 356 -3.64 10.73 -3.02
CA GLY A 356 -3.19 11.94 -3.69
C GLY A 356 -1.82 12.52 -3.29
N CYS A 357 -1.00 11.80 -2.52
CA CYS A 357 0.39 12.18 -2.26
C CYS A 357 1.38 11.16 -2.83
N CYS A 358 2.44 11.64 -3.48
CA CYS A 358 3.53 10.79 -3.95
C CYS A 358 4.42 10.37 -2.78
N LEU A 359 4.22 9.17 -2.28
CA LEU A 359 4.97 8.61 -1.16
C LEU A 359 6.00 7.61 -1.67
N SER A 360 7.18 7.55 -1.07
CA SER A 360 8.12 6.45 -1.31
C SER A 360 7.98 5.44 -0.19
N VAL A 361 7.77 4.17 -0.55
CA VAL A 361 7.99 3.08 0.39
C VAL A 361 9.51 2.92 0.51
N ILE A 362 10.10 3.38 1.62
CA ILE A 362 11.54 3.24 1.88
C ILE A 362 11.74 2.05 2.79
N PHE A 363 12.36 1.00 2.25
CA PHE A 363 12.77 -0.19 3.01
C PHE A 363 14.12 0.11 3.69
N GLY A 364 14.09 0.30 5.01
CA GLY A 364 15.25 0.63 5.84
C GLY A 364 15.68 -0.50 6.76
#